data_AF-A0A0M8NWY3-F1
#
_entry.id   AF-A0A0M8NWY3-F1
#
_cell.length_a   1.000
_cell.length_b   1.000
_cell.length_c   1.000
_cell.angle_alpha   90.00
_cell.angle_beta   90.00
_cell.angle_gamma   90.00
#
_symmetry.space_group_name_H-M   'P 1'
#
loop_
_entity.id
_entity.type
_entity.pdbx_description
1 polymer ?
#
loop_
_entity_poly.entity_id
_entity_poly.type
_entity_poly.pdbx_seq_one_letter_code
_entity_poly.pdbx_strand_id
1 'polypeptide(L)'
;MGFPVISIPLGYFLKGTPIELDQGLVVQAPGMPFALTLLTKAFSDGVLLEVAYAFEQLNSVRNREPAPIKLPVTELRDVQYEVGKI
;
A
#
# COMPACT_ATOMS: atom_id res chain seq x y z
N MET A 1 17.08 2.19 15.81
CA MET A 1 17.89 1.62 14.71
C MET A 1 17.70 2.36 13.38
N GLY A 2 16.63 3.13 13.16
CA GLY A 2 16.57 4.12 12.05
C GLY A 2 16.66 3.52 10.64
N PHE A 3 16.25 2.27 10.48
CA PHE A 3 16.30 1.58 9.20
C PHE A 3 15.09 1.95 8.33
N PRO A 4 15.26 2.06 7.00
CA PRO A 4 14.16 2.30 6.08
C PRO A 4 13.15 1.15 6.11
N VAL A 5 11.86 1.50 6.12
CA VAL A 5 10.73 0.58 6.15
C VAL A 5 9.63 1.11 5.23
N ILE A 6 9.01 0.22 4.46
CA ILE A 6 7.83 0.54 3.64
C ILE A 6 6.80 -0.58 3.76
N SER A 7 5.53 -0.22 3.86
CA SER A 7 4.41 -1.17 3.85
C SER A 7 3.67 -1.06 2.53
N ILE A 8 3.50 -2.18 1.85
CA ILE A 8 2.81 -2.30 0.55
C ILE A 8 1.62 -3.23 0.65
N PRO A 9 0.55 -3.02 -0.15
CA PRO A 9 -0.62 -3.89 -0.10
C PRO A 9 -0.26 -5.30 -0.56
N LEU A 10 -0.65 -6.31 0.23
CA LEU A 10 -0.46 -7.72 -0.10
C LEU A 10 -1.77 -8.37 -0.55
N GLY A 11 -2.89 -7.99 0.05
CA GLY A 11 -4.19 -8.52 -0.33
C GLY A 11 -5.32 -8.06 0.58
N TYR A 12 -6.41 -8.81 0.49
CA TYR A 12 -7.63 -8.61 1.26
C TYR A 12 -8.09 -9.92 1.85
N PHE A 13 -8.67 -9.88 3.05
CA PHE A 13 -9.32 -11.04 3.63
C PHE A 13 -10.52 -11.48 2.79
N LEU A 14 -10.74 -12.79 2.72
CA LEU A 14 -11.81 -13.39 1.91
C LEU A 14 -13.19 -13.02 2.48
N LYS A 15 -14.23 -13.10 1.64
CA LYS A 15 -15.60 -12.76 2.04
C LYS A 15 -16.14 -13.58 3.22
N GLY A 16 -15.63 -14.79 3.45
CA GLY A 16 -16.02 -15.67 4.55
C GLY A 16 -15.16 -15.58 5.81
N THR A 17 -14.20 -14.66 5.87
CA THR A 17 -13.31 -14.52 7.03
C THR A 17 -14.11 -14.07 8.27
N PRO A 18 -13.97 -14.73 9.43
CA PRO A 18 -14.68 -14.30 10.64
C PRO A 18 -14.16 -12.94 11.12
N ILE A 19 -15.06 -12.15 11.72
CA ILE A 19 -14.69 -10.90 12.37
C ILE A 19 -14.02 -11.25 13.69
N GLU A 20 -12.76 -10.86 13.83
CA GLU A 20 -11.99 -11.02 15.07
C GLU A 20 -11.79 -9.67 15.75
N LEU A 21 -11.96 -9.68 17.06
CA LEU A 21 -11.84 -8.52 17.92
C LEU A 21 -10.70 -8.74 18.90
N ASP A 22 -9.81 -7.76 19.02
CA ASP A 22 -8.84 -7.67 20.11
C ASP A 22 -9.10 -6.37 20.87
N GLN A 23 -9.36 -6.48 22.17
CA GLN A 23 -9.64 -5.32 23.04
C GLN A 23 -10.74 -4.37 22.51
N GLY A 24 -11.73 -4.92 21.80
CA GLY A 24 -12.82 -4.16 21.19
C GLY A 24 -12.51 -3.53 19.82
N LEU A 25 -11.33 -3.76 19.27
CA LEU A 25 -10.93 -3.32 17.94
C LEU A 25 -10.99 -4.48 16.94
N VAL A 26 -11.47 -4.21 15.73
CA VAL A 26 -11.48 -5.20 14.65
C VAL A 26 -10.04 -5.38 14.13
N VAL A 27 -9.50 -6.58 14.31
CA VAL A 27 -8.16 -6.95 13.81
C VAL A 27 -8.23 -7.73 12.50
N GLN A 28 -9.37 -8.34 12.20
CA GLN A 28 -9.61 -9.10 10.98
C GLN A 28 -11.10 -9.04 10.62
N ALA A 29 -11.40 -8.82 9.34
CA ALA A 29 -12.77 -8.83 8.81
C ALA A 29 -12.78 -9.08 7.28
N PRO A 30 -13.90 -9.55 6.70
CA PRO A 30 -14.05 -9.71 5.25
C PRO A 30 -13.69 -8.45 4.46
N GLY A 31 -12.85 -8.59 3.43
CA GLY A 31 -12.45 -7.47 2.57
C GLY A 31 -11.51 -6.46 3.22
N MET A 32 -11.06 -6.69 4.46
CA MET A 32 -10.08 -5.82 5.11
C MET A 32 -8.71 -5.97 4.42
N PRO A 33 -8.04 -4.88 4.04
CA PRO A 33 -6.72 -4.93 3.43
C PRO A 33 -5.65 -5.30 4.46
N PHE A 34 -4.64 -6.05 4.03
CA PHE A 34 -3.43 -6.29 4.82
C PHE A 34 -2.18 -6.05 3.97
N ALA A 35 -1.10 -5.70 4.65
CA ALA A 35 0.13 -5.24 4.03
C ALA A 35 1.32 -6.16 4.32
N LEU A 36 2.30 -6.13 3.42
CA LEU A 36 3.64 -6.66 3.61
C LEU A 36 4.57 -5.51 3.96
N THR A 37 5.32 -5.63 5.05
CA THR A 37 6.33 -4.64 5.44
C THR A 37 7.72 -5.11 5.01
N LEU A 38 8.38 -4.31 4.19
CA LEU A 38 9.76 -4.54 3.77
C LEU A 38 10.69 -3.64 4.59
N LEU A 39 11.84 -4.20 4.98
CA LEU A 39 12.87 -3.51 5.76
C LEU A 39 14.23 -3.70 5.06
N THR A 40 15.06 -2.66 5.12
CA THR A 40 16.42 -2.70 4.54
C THR A 40 17.46 -2.15 5.49
N LYS A 41 18.73 -2.14 5.06
CA LYS A 41 19.82 -1.51 5.80
C LYS A 41 19.67 0.02 5.79
N ALA A 42 20.24 0.69 6.78
CA ALA A 42 20.32 2.15 6.84
C ALA A 42 20.78 2.76 5.49
N PHE A 43 20.13 3.85 5.08
CA PHE A 43 20.43 4.62 3.87
C PHE A 43 20.29 3.84 2.55
N SER A 44 19.50 2.77 2.55
CA SER A 44 19.25 1.93 1.35
C SER A 44 17.84 2.12 0.78
N ASP A 45 17.25 3.31 0.94
CA ASP A 45 15.89 3.66 0.53
C ASP A 45 15.64 3.44 -0.97
N GLY A 46 16.64 3.68 -1.83
CA GLY A 46 16.52 3.45 -3.27
C GLY A 46 16.25 1.98 -3.61
N VAL A 47 16.98 1.05 -2.97
CA VAL A 47 16.77 -0.39 -3.13
C VAL A 47 15.40 -0.80 -2.59
N LEU A 48 15.01 -0.23 -1.44
CA LEU A 48 13.71 -0.50 -0.84
C LEU A 48 12.56 -0.09 -1.80
N LEU A 49 12.65 1.08 -2.42
CA LEU A 49 11.67 1.56 -3.37
C LEU A 49 11.64 0.71 -4.65
N GLU A 50 12.79 0.31 -5.18
CA GLU A 50 12.88 -0.53 -6.37
C GLU A 50 12.19 -1.88 -6.16
N VAL A 51 12.50 -2.55 -5.04
CA VAL A 51 11.89 -3.84 -4.69
C VAL A 51 10.39 -3.70 -4.43
N ALA A 52 9.98 -2.66 -3.68
CA ALA A 52 8.57 -2.40 -3.40
C ALA A 52 7.78 -2.14 -4.69
N TYR A 53 8.34 -1.34 -5.60
CA TYR A 53 7.74 -1.04 -6.91
C TYR A 53 7.61 -2.30 -7.76
N ALA A 54 8.69 -3.08 -7.91
CA ALA A 54 8.65 -4.32 -8.69
C ALA A 54 7.60 -5.29 -8.13
N PHE A 55 7.51 -5.44 -6.81
CA PHE A 55 6.50 -6.27 -6.16
C PHE A 55 5.07 -5.75 -6.42
N GLU A 56 4.82 -4.45 -6.26
CA GLU A 56 3.49 -3.86 -6.45
C GLU A 56 3.02 -3.99 -7.90
N GLN A 57 3.90 -3.77 -8.88
CA GLN A 57 3.59 -3.91 -10.29
C GLN A 57 3.22 -5.35 -10.67
N LEU A 58 3.97 -6.34 -10.18
CA LEU A 58 3.69 -7.76 -10.45
C LEU A 58 2.37 -8.24 -9.84
N ASN A 59 2.03 -7.74 -8.65
CA ASN A 59 0.83 -8.20 -7.94
C ASN A 59 -0.42 -7.39 -8.30
N SER A 60 -0.28 -6.10 -8.58
CA SER A 60 -1.40 -5.19 -8.92
C SER A 60 -2.57 -5.30 -7.94
N VAL A 61 -2.28 -5.44 -6.64
CA VAL A 61 -3.29 -5.72 -5.59
C VAL A 61 -4.38 -4.66 -5.55
N ARG A 62 -4.03 -3.39 -5.76
CA ARG A 62 -4.97 -2.25 -5.77
C ARG A 62 -6.06 -2.36 -6.85
N ASN A 63 -5.82 -3.12 -7.91
CA ASN A 63 -6.78 -3.34 -8.99
C ASN A 63 -7.71 -4.54 -8.73
N ARG A 64 -7.51 -5.25 -7.61
CA ARG A 64 -8.33 -6.39 -7.19
C ARG A 64 -9.48 -5.92 -6.29
N GLU A 65 -10.53 -6.71 -6.21
CA GLU A 65 -11.61 -6.46 -5.26
C GLU A 65 -11.19 -6.79 -3.81
N PRO A 66 -11.76 -6.09 -2.81
CA PRO A 66 -12.68 -4.95 -2.91
C PRO A 66 -11.99 -3.63 -3.28
N ALA A 67 -12.71 -2.80 -4.07
CA ALA A 67 -12.26 -1.45 -4.37
C ALA A 67 -12.25 -0.56 -3.12
N PRO A 68 -11.30 0.38 -3.01
CA PRO A 68 -11.31 1.37 -1.92
C PRO A 68 -12.64 2.14 -1.85
N ILE A 69 -13.14 2.38 -0.64
CA ILE A 69 -14.38 3.12 -0.40
C ILE A 69 -14.27 4.56 -0.95
N LYS A 70 -13.06 5.14 -0.91
CA LYS A 70 -12.77 6.46 -1.45
C LYS A 70 -11.49 6.41 -2.26
N LEU A 71 -11.59 6.86 -3.51
CA LEU A 71 -10.44 7.03 -4.38
C LEU A 71 -9.87 8.46 -4.26
N PRO A 72 -8.54 8.63 -4.36
CA PRO A 72 -7.95 9.94 -4.52
C PRO A 72 -8.44 10.57 -5.83
N VAL A 73 -8.70 11.88 -5.79
CA VAL A 73 -9.16 12.67 -6.96
C VAL A 73 -8.05 13.53 -7.56
N THR A 74 -6.91 13.60 -6.88
CA THR A 74 -5.76 14.41 -7.26
C THR A 74 -4.54 13.51 -7.33
N GLU A 75 -3.87 13.53 -8.47
CA GLU A 75 -2.63 12.83 -8.77
C GLU A 75 -1.48 13.83 -8.93
N LEU A 76 -0.23 13.34 -8.92
CA LEU A 76 0.95 14.20 -9.05
C LEU A 76 0.90 15.08 -10.32
N ARG A 77 0.39 14.55 -11.43
CA ARG A 77 0.21 15.29 -12.69
C ARG A 77 -0.74 16.48 -12.59
N ASP A 78 -1.67 16.48 -11.63
CA ASP A 78 -2.67 17.53 -11.50
C ASP A 78 -2.11 18.77 -10.80
N VAL A 79 -0.96 18.63 -10.14
CA VAL A 79 -0.29 19.69 -9.37
C VAL A 79 1.11 20.03 -9.90
N GLN A 80 1.60 19.28 -10.89
CA GLN A 80 2.86 19.61 -11.55
C GLN A 80 2.68 20.85 -12.42
N TYR A 81 3.48 21.89 -12.15
CA TYR A 81 3.57 23.05 -13.02
C TYR A 81 4.10 22.62 -14.40
N GLU A 82 3.49 23.11 -15.48
CA GLU A 82 4.05 22.93 -16.82
C GLU A 82 5.40 23.63 -16.90
N VAL A 83 6.48 22.86 -16.90
CA VAL A 83 7.82 23.35 -17.23
C VAL A 83 7.83 23.62 -18.74
N GLY A 84 7.45 24.83 -19.15
CA GLY A 84 7.43 25.21 -20.57
C GLY A 84 6.65 26.45 -20.98
N LYS A 85 5.91 27.13 -20.09
CA LYS A 85 5.28 28.42 -20.41
C LYS A 85 6.10 29.58 -19.84
N ILE A 86 7.01 30.10 -20.67
CA ILE A 86 7.62 31.43 -20.54
C ILE A 86 6.59 32.46 -21.02
#